data_AF-A0AAN6ECC3-F1
#
_entry.id   AF-A0AAN6ECC3-F1
#
_cell.length_a   1.000
_cell.length_b   1.000
_cell.length_c   1.000
_cell.angle_alpha   90.00
_cell.angle_beta   90.00
_cell.angle_gamma   90.00
#
_symmetry.space_group_name_H-M   'P 1'
#
loop_
_entity.id
_entity.type
_entity.pdbx_description
1 polymer ?
#
loop_
_entity_poly.entity_id
_entity_poly.type
_entity_poly.pdbx_seq_one_letter_code
_entity_poly.pdbx_strand_id
1 'polypeptide(L)'
;MATITLKNGIDKYWKRSALHPIKLPEKELIRPRLLTMLDEDTPLVALQYCLVVAKIARWEFPRVWPSFAEDLLAQIQAIATDPSLSAARRGIMENNVLYIMHLFVKSLSSRTLVLERQSLRQITPLVFAVLAPIYAERIAQFHEVMLRNQNHISDIATFFAES
;
A
#
# COMPACT_ATOMS: atom_id res chain seq x y z
N MET A 1 12.55 16.23 -3.22
CA MET A 1 13.90 15.84 -3.72
C MET A 1 14.43 14.55 -3.09
N ALA A 2 14.31 14.35 -1.77
CA ALA A 2 14.80 13.15 -1.08
C ALA A 2 14.16 11.82 -1.56
N THR A 3 12.86 11.79 -1.86
CA THR A 3 12.19 10.57 -2.35
C THR A 3 12.66 10.17 -3.75
N ILE A 4 13.00 11.15 -4.60
CA ILE A 4 13.51 10.92 -5.95
C ILE A 4 14.97 10.41 -5.89
N THR A 5 15.80 10.97 -5.01
CA THR A 5 17.18 10.48 -4.81
C THR A 5 17.19 9.09 -4.16
N LEU A 6 16.27 8.82 -3.22
CA LEU A 6 16.07 7.49 -2.65
C LEU A 6 15.67 6.48 -3.72
N LYS A 7 14.70 6.81 -4.57
CA LYS A 7 14.31 5.99 -5.74
C LYS A 7 15.53 5.68 -6.62
N ASN A 8 16.30 6.70 -7.01
CA ASN A 8 17.46 6.53 -7.87
C ASN A 8 18.57 5.68 -7.19
N GLY A 9 18.74 5.83 -5.87
CA GLY A 9 19.67 5.04 -5.08
C GLY A 9 19.27 3.57 -4.99
N ILE A 10 17.99 3.28 -4.77
CA ILE A 10 17.46 1.91 -4.71
C ILE A 10 17.57 1.25 -6.09
N ASP A 11 17.18 1.95 -7.15
CA ASP A 11 17.25 1.40 -8.50
C ASP A 11 18.67 1.04 -8.92
N LYS A 12 19.66 1.82 -8.48
CA LYS A 12 21.05 1.67 -8.88
C LYS A 12 21.88 0.75 -7.98
N TYR A 13 21.60 0.70 -6.68
CA TYR A 13 22.48 0.06 -5.69
C TYR A 13 21.84 -1.07 -4.87
N TRP A 14 20.55 -1.37 -5.05
CA TRP A 14 19.89 -2.38 -4.23
C TRP A 14 20.17 -3.82 -4.66
N LYS A 15 20.35 -4.11 -5.95
CA LYS A 15 20.68 -5.47 -6.40
C LYS A 15 22.08 -5.87 -5.96
N ARG A 16 22.25 -7.14 -5.55
CA ARG A 16 23.59 -7.69 -5.21
C ARG A 16 24.59 -7.60 -6.36
N SER A 17 24.12 -7.61 -7.61
CA SER A 17 24.93 -7.49 -8.82
C SER A 17 25.25 -6.03 -9.23
N ALA A 18 24.89 -5.03 -8.42
CA ALA A 18 25.20 -3.64 -8.71
C ALA A 18 26.71 -3.37 -8.56
N LEU A 19 27.23 -2.36 -9.27
CA LEU A 19 28.66 -2.00 -9.25
C LEU A 19 29.14 -1.61 -7.83
N HIS A 20 28.25 -1.06 -7.01
CA HIS A 20 28.49 -0.74 -5.59
C HIS A 20 27.22 -1.04 -4.78
N PRO A 21 26.98 -2.31 -4.39
CA PRO A 21 25.73 -2.68 -3.75
C PRO A 21 25.71 -2.17 -2.31
N ILE A 22 24.53 -1.71 -1.86
CA ILE A 22 24.28 -1.38 -0.45
C ILE A 22 24.55 -2.63 0.40
N LYS A 23 25.27 -2.46 1.51
CA LYS A 23 25.66 -3.58 2.38
C LYS A 23 24.43 -4.19 3.04
N LEU A 24 24.49 -5.49 3.36
CA LEU A 24 23.37 -6.19 4.02
C LEU A 24 22.88 -5.51 5.32
N PRO A 25 23.76 -5.09 6.27
CA PRO A 25 23.30 -4.40 7.48
C PRO A 25 22.62 -3.05 7.21
N GLU A 26 23.05 -2.33 6.17
CA GLU A 26 22.42 -1.06 5.79
C GLU A 26 21.00 -1.30 5.26
N LYS A 27 20.79 -2.38 4.50
CA LYS A 27 19.44 -2.76 4.04
C LYS A 27 18.51 -3.12 5.18
N GLU A 28 19.02 -3.82 6.20
CA GLU A 28 18.24 -4.14 7.41
C GLU A 28 17.75 -2.91 8.14
N LEU A 29 18.52 -1.81 8.14
CA LEU A 29 18.10 -0.52 8.70
C LEU A 29 17.07 0.21 7.81
N ILE A 30 17.13 0.02 6.49
CA ILE A 30 16.23 0.69 5.55
C ILE A 30 14.85 0.03 5.53
N ARG A 31 14.77 -1.31 5.54
CA ARG A 31 13.51 -2.07 5.44
C ARG A 31 12.39 -1.59 6.37
N PRO A 32 12.57 -1.49 7.69
CA PRO A 32 11.49 -1.07 8.58
C PRO A 32 11.03 0.36 8.28
N ARG A 33 11.96 1.25 7.88
CA ARG A 33 11.65 2.64 7.51
C ARG A 33 10.81 2.74 6.24
N LEU A 34 10.87 1.75 5.35
CA LEU A 34 10.06 1.74 4.14
C LEU A 34 8.56 1.61 4.43
N LEU A 35 8.18 0.99 5.55
CA LEU A 35 6.78 0.85 5.92
C LEU A 35 6.27 2.01 6.79
N THR A 36 7.16 2.87 7.29
CA THR A 36 6.78 4.03 8.11
C THR A 36 6.52 5.30 7.29
N MET A 37 7.11 5.42 6.09
CA MET A 37 7.01 6.62 5.23
C MET A 37 5.84 6.52 4.25
N LEU A 38 4.61 6.49 4.77
CA LEU A 38 3.38 6.33 3.96
C LEU A 38 2.55 7.61 3.85
N ASP A 39 2.99 8.69 4.48
CA ASP A 39 2.30 9.97 4.64
C ASP A 39 2.66 11.01 3.57
N GLU A 40 3.10 10.57 2.39
CA GLU A 40 3.44 11.47 1.29
C GLU A 40 2.17 12.05 0.65
N ASP A 41 2.00 13.37 0.81
CA ASP A 41 0.83 14.11 0.31
C ASP A 41 0.84 14.27 -1.23
N THR A 42 2.02 14.23 -1.87
CA THR A 42 2.12 14.44 -3.32
C THR A 42 1.83 13.13 -4.07
N PRO A 43 0.75 13.02 -4.87
CA PRO A 43 0.33 11.75 -5.46
C PRO A 43 1.38 11.11 -6.38
N LEU A 44 2.10 11.93 -7.16
CA LEU A 44 3.17 11.45 -8.04
C LEU A 44 4.35 10.89 -7.24
N VAL A 45 4.72 11.53 -6.13
CA VAL A 45 5.84 11.10 -5.29
C VAL A 45 5.45 9.84 -4.52
N ALA A 46 4.24 9.81 -3.95
CA ALA A 46 3.67 8.64 -3.28
C ALA A 46 3.61 7.42 -4.22
N LEU A 47 3.16 7.61 -5.46
CA LEU A 47 3.15 6.55 -6.47
C LEU A 47 4.55 5.99 -6.74
N GLN A 48 5.54 6.87 -6.95
CA GLN A 48 6.92 6.44 -7.18
C GLN A 48 7.48 5.69 -5.97
N TYR A 49 7.15 6.15 -4.76
CA TYR A 49 7.53 5.48 -3.53
C TYR A 49 6.93 4.07 -3.45
N CYS A 50 5.64 3.93 -3.70
CA CYS A 50 4.96 2.62 -3.67
C CYS A 50 5.58 1.63 -4.67
N LEU A 51 5.90 2.10 -5.88
CA LEU A 51 6.57 1.31 -6.90
C LEU A 51 7.95 0.82 -6.45
N VAL A 52 8.71 1.68 -5.77
CA VAL A 52 10.04 1.37 -5.24
C VAL A 52 9.96 0.32 -4.14
N VAL A 53 9.06 0.49 -3.17
CA VAL A 53 8.86 -0.48 -2.08
C VAL A 53 8.45 -1.84 -2.64
N ALA A 54 7.46 -1.87 -3.55
CA ALA A 54 7.03 -3.10 -4.19
C ALA A 54 8.16 -3.79 -5.00
N LYS A 55 9.03 -2.99 -5.63
CA LYS A 55 10.20 -3.50 -6.37
C LYS A 55 11.27 -4.08 -5.46
N ILE A 56 11.52 -3.47 -4.30
CA ILE A 56 12.40 -4.04 -3.25
C ILE A 56 11.83 -5.36 -2.76
N ALA A 57 10.56 -5.36 -2.35
CA ALA A 57 9.87 -6.55 -1.87
C ALA A 57 9.94 -7.67 -2.91
N ARG A 58 9.73 -7.34 -4.18
CA ARG A 58 9.90 -8.28 -5.30
C ARG A 58 11.32 -8.89 -5.32
N TRP A 59 12.38 -8.15 -5.06
CA TRP A 59 13.74 -8.73 -5.09
C TRP A 59 14.09 -9.55 -3.85
N GLU A 60 13.53 -9.22 -2.70
CA GLU A 60 13.92 -9.80 -1.42
C GLU A 60 12.96 -10.87 -0.91
N PHE A 61 11.67 -10.83 -1.28
CA PHE A 61 10.70 -11.86 -0.94
C PHE A 61 10.81 -13.07 -1.90
N PRO A 62 10.69 -14.32 -1.40
CA PRO A 62 10.46 -14.72 -0.01
C PRO A 62 11.74 -14.97 0.81
N ARG A 63 12.94 -14.88 0.20
CA ARG A 63 14.17 -15.44 0.80
C ARG A 63 14.89 -14.54 1.80
N VAL A 64 14.95 -13.25 1.52
CA VAL A 64 15.72 -12.25 2.28
C VAL A 64 14.82 -11.46 3.22
N TRP A 65 13.57 -11.20 2.80
CA TRP A 65 12.57 -10.50 3.61
C TRP A 65 11.24 -11.28 3.60
N PRO A 66 11.17 -12.42 4.30
CA PRO A 66 9.97 -13.27 4.34
C PRO A 66 8.78 -12.60 5.04
N SER A 67 9.04 -11.79 6.08
CA SER A 67 8.02 -11.12 6.88
C SER A 67 7.32 -9.97 6.16
N PHE A 68 7.79 -9.53 4.97
CA PHE A 68 7.28 -8.34 4.30
C PHE A 68 5.75 -8.33 4.14
N ALA A 69 5.15 -9.47 3.77
CA ALA A 69 3.71 -9.57 3.61
C ALA A 69 2.96 -9.36 4.93
N GLU A 70 3.46 -9.96 6.02
CA GLU A 70 2.90 -9.84 7.36
C GLU A 70 3.09 -8.43 7.91
N ASP A 71 4.29 -7.85 7.75
CA ASP A 71 4.62 -6.49 8.15
C ASP A 71 3.71 -5.46 7.45
N LEU A 72 3.46 -5.66 6.15
CA LEU A 72 2.58 -4.78 5.37
C LEU A 72 1.11 -4.91 5.81
N LEU A 73 0.64 -6.12 6.12
CA LEU A 73 -0.71 -6.36 6.65
C LEU A 73 -0.90 -5.73 8.04
N ALA A 74 0.10 -5.88 8.92
CA ALA A 74 0.11 -5.23 10.23
C ALA A 74 0.06 -3.71 10.09
N GLN A 75 0.78 -3.14 9.13
CA GLN A 75 0.75 -1.70 8.85
C GLN A 75 -0.62 -1.22 8.35
N ILE A 76 -1.30 -2.02 7.51
CA ILE A 76 -2.68 -1.74 7.06
C ILE A 76 -3.63 -1.66 8.27
N GLN A 77 -3.56 -2.65 9.16
CA GLN A 77 -4.40 -2.68 10.37
C GLN A 77 -4.09 -1.56 11.34
N ALA A 78 -2.80 -1.24 11.52
CA ALA A 78 -2.36 -0.13 12.36
C ALA A 78 -2.94 1.19 11.87
N ILE A 79 -2.85 1.49 10.57
CA ILE A 79 -3.39 2.72 9.98
C ILE A 79 -4.91 2.80 10.12
N ALA A 80 -5.61 1.68 9.95
CA ALA A 80 -7.07 1.62 10.09
C ALA A 80 -7.53 1.91 11.53
N THR A 81 -6.78 1.43 12.53
CA THR A 81 -7.18 1.46 13.94
C THR A 81 -6.62 2.65 14.70
N ASP A 82 -5.58 3.33 14.20
CA ASP A 82 -4.88 4.40 14.91
C ASP A 82 -5.78 5.64 15.14
N PRO A 83 -6.18 5.93 16.39
CA PRO A 83 -7.05 7.05 16.71
C PRO A 83 -6.34 8.40 16.67
N SER A 84 -5.00 8.42 16.62
CA SER A 84 -4.20 9.66 16.60
C SER A 84 -4.08 10.30 15.21
N LEU A 85 -4.36 9.53 14.15
CA LEU A 85 -4.29 10.02 12.77
C LEU A 85 -5.52 10.85 12.41
N SER A 86 -5.30 12.05 11.86
CA SER A 86 -6.36 12.83 11.24
C SER A 86 -6.99 12.06 10.06
N ALA A 87 -8.28 12.30 9.78
CA ALA A 87 -8.99 11.60 8.71
C ALA A 87 -8.31 11.76 7.33
N ALA A 88 -7.79 12.96 7.03
CA ALA A 88 -7.06 13.23 5.80
C ALA A 88 -5.76 12.41 5.71
N ARG A 89 -4.95 12.41 6.78
CA ARG A 89 -3.68 11.67 6.82
C ARG A 89 -3.91 10.17 6.78
N ARG A 90 -4.94 9.67 7.47
CA ARG A 90 -5.36 8.26 7.41
C ARG A 90 -5.68 7.84 5.98
N GLY A 91 -6.48 8.63 5.26
CA GLY A 91 -6.85 8.32 3.88
C GLY A 91 -5.64 8.22 2.93
N ILE A 92 -4.67 9.13 3.08
CA ILE A 92 -3.42 9.11 2.29
C ILE A 92 -2.59 7.87 2.60
N MET A 93 -2.34 7.61 3.89
CA MET A 93 -1.53 6.47 4.32
C MET A 93 -2.18 5.13 3.95
N GLU A 94 -3.49 5.01 4.12
CA GLU A 94 -4.27 3.83 3.76
C GLU A 94 -4.22 3.57 2.24
N ASN A 95 -4.43 4.61 1.42
CA ASN A 95 -4.31 4.47 -0.02
C ASN A 95 -2.91 4.00 -0.43
N ASN A 96 -1.87 4.62 0.14
CA ASN A 96 -0.49 4.27 -0.19
C ASN A 96 -0.13 2.84 0.21
N VAL A 97 -0.50 2.40 1.42
CA VAL A 97 -0.21 1.03 1.87
C VAL A 97 -0.99 -0.04 1.09
N LEU A 98 -2.26 0.22 0.76
CA LEU A 98 -3.07 -0.65 -0.08
C LEU A 98 -2.52 -0.72 -1.50
N TYR A 99 -2.00 0.40 -2.02
CA TYR A 99 -1.38 0.44 -3.33
C TYR A 99 -0.05 -0.34 -3.37
N ILE A 100 0.76 -0.28 -2.31
CA ILE A 100 1.94 -1.15 -2.16
C ILE A 100 1.52 -2.62 -2.16
N MET A 101 0.46 -2.98 -1.41
CA MET A 101 -0.07 -4.35 -1.38
C MET A 101 -0.52 -4.81 -2.78
N HIS A 102 -1.27 -3.98 -3.50
CA HIS A 102 -1.67 -4.25 -4.88
C HIS A 102 -0.46 -4.52 -5.78
N LEU A 103 0.53 -3.62 -5.77
CA LEU A 103 1.73 -3.76 -6.59
C LEU A 103 2.56 -4.99 -6.21
N PHE A 104 2.64 -5.30 -4.91
CA PHE A 104 3.33 -6.49 -4.42
C PHE A 104 2.66 -7.77 -4.92
N VAL A 105 1.35 -7.91 -4.75
CA VAL A 105 0.58 -9.07 -5.26
C VAL A 105 0.69 -9.18 -6.78
N LYS A 106 0.56 -8.06 -7.51
CA LYS A 106 0.76 -8.01 -8.97
C LYS A 106 2.16 -8.46 -9.36
N SER A 107 3.17 -8.09 -8.59
CA SER A 107 4.54 -8.48 -8.85
C SER A 107 4.74 -9.99 -8.65
N LEU A 108 4.12 -10.59 -7.63
CA LEU A 108 4.21 -12.03 -7.37
C LEU A 108 3.44 -12.85 -8.41
N SER A 109 2.26 -12.39 -8.83
CA SER A 109 1.46 -13.09 -9.84
C SER A 109 2.12 -13.09 -11.22
N SER A 110 2.91 -12.06 -11.54
CA SER A 110 3.69 -12.00 -12.79
C SER A 110 4.88 -12.98 -12.85
N ARG A 111 5.27 -13.61 -11.74
CA ARG A 111 6.40 -14.54 -11.71
C ARG A 111 5.96 -15.99 -11.79
N THR A 112 6.74 -16.78 -12.51
CA THR A 112 6.42 -18.18 -12.83
C THR A 112 7.20 -19.21 -11.98
N LEU A 113 8.07 -18.77 -11.06
CA LEU A 113 8.87 -19.70 -10.24
C LEU A 113 8.00 -20.41 -9.19
N VAL A 114 8.23 -21.71 -9.02
CA VAL A 114 7.45 -22.59 -8.13
C VAL A 114 7.43 -22.10 -6.68
N LEU A 115 8.59 -21.72 -6.14
CA LEU A 115 8.72 -21.24 -4.75
C LEU A 115 7.91 -19.95 -4.49
N GLU A 116 7.86 -19.06 -5.47
CA GLU A 116 7.14 -17.79 -5.34
C GLU A 116 5.63 -18.01 -5.44
N ARG A 117 5.19 -18.95 -6.30
CA ARG A 117 3.79 -19.38 -6.35
C ARG A 117 3.35 -20.04 -5.05
N GLN A 118 4.21 -20.86 -4.44
CA GLN A 118 3.95 -21.45 -3.12
C GLN A 118 3.84 -20.38 -2.04
N SER A 119 4.79 -19.43 -2.02
CA SER A 119 4.77 -18.33 -1.05
C SER A 119 3.53 -17.45 -1.22
N LEU A 120 3.14 -17.14 -2.47
CA LEU A 120 1.90 -16.41 -2.77
C LEU A 120 0.66 -17.16 -2.24
N ARG A 121 0.57 -18.48 -2.48
CA ARG A 121 -0.54 -19.31 -1.98
C ARG A 121 -0.62 -19.30 -0.45
N GLN A 122 0.53 -19.29 0.24
CA GLN A 122 0.59 -19.26 1.70
C GLN A 122 0.10 -17.92 2.27
N ILE A 123 0.47 -16.79 1.65
CA ILE A 123 0.05 -15.46 2.15
C ILE A 123 -1.38 -15.09 1.75
N THR A 124 -1.90 -15.67 0.66
CA THR A 124 -3.25 -15.37 0.14
C THR A 124 -4.36 -15.38 1.20
N PRO A 125 -4.52 -16.43 2.04
CA PRO A 125 -5.57 -16.43 3.07
C PRO A 125 -5.43 -15.29 4.08
N LEU A 126 -4.19 -14.95 4.48
CA LEU A 126 -3.91 -13.83 5.39
C LEU A 126 -4.29 -12.49 4.74
N VAL A 127 -3.92 -12.30 3.48
CA VAL A 127 -4.27 -11.10 2.72
C VAL A 127 -5.79 -10.94 2.61
N PHE A 128 -6.52 -12.01 2.30
CA PHE A 128 -7.98 -11.97 2.23
C PHE A 128 -8.63 -11.68 3.59
N ALA A 129 -8.13 -12.28 4.68
CA ALA A 129 -8.68 -12.07 6.02
C ALA A 129 -8.61 -10.59 6.45
N VAL A 130 -7.58 -9.85 6.02
CA VAL A 130 -7.42 -8.43 6.34
C VAL A 130 -8.13 -7.52 5.33
N LEU A 131 -8.04 -7.80 4.03
CA LEU A 131 -8.56 -6.89 3.00
C LEU A 131 -10.08 -7.02 2.80
N ALA A 132 -10.67 -8.20 3.00
CA ALA A 132 -12.11 -8.41 2.85
C ALA A 132 -12.96 -7.51 3.78
N PRO A 133 -12.69 -7.40 5.10
CA PRO A 133 -13.47 -6.51 5.96
C PRO A 133 -13.28 -5.03 5.59
N ILE A 134 -12.05 -4.62 5.24
CA ILE A 134 -11.78 -3.24 4.80
C ILE A 134 -12.59 -2.93 3.53
N TYR A 135 -12.60 -3.84 2.56
CA TYR A 135 -13.39 -3.67 1.34
C TYR A 135 -14.89 -3.54 1.63
N ALA A 136 -15.44 -4.40 2.49
CA ALA A 136 -16.85 -4.35 2.88
C ALA A 136 -17.20 -3.02 3.57
N GLU A 137 -16.35 -2.54 4.48
CA GLU A 137 -16.51 -1.26 5.16
C GLU A 137 -16.50 -0.09 4.17
N ARG A 138 -15.55 -0.08 3.22
CA ARG A 138 -15.42 0.98 2.22
C ARG A 138 -16.60 1.02 1.25
N ILE A 139 -17.12 -0.15 0.86
CA ILE A 139 -18.35 -0.20 0.05
C ILE A 139 -19.54 0.33 0.83
N ALA A 140 -19.70 -0.05 2.10
CA ALA A 140 -20.79 0.44 2.93
C ALA A 140 -20.76 1.97 3.05
N GLN A 141 -19.58 2.54 3.34
CA GLN A 141 -19.37 4.00 3.36
C GLN A 141 -19.71 4.64 2.01
N PHE A 142 -19.27 4.05 0.90
CA PHE A 142 -19.58 4.55 -0.43
C PHE A 142 -21.09 4.53 -0.73
N HIS A 143 -21.78 3.45 -0.33
CA HIS A 143 -23.22 3.31 -0.50
C HIS A 143 -23.98 4.38 0.30
N GLU A 144 -23.58 4.65 1.55
CA GLU A 144 -24.17 5.73 2.35
C GLU A 144 -23.99 7.11 1.72
N VAL A 145 -22.79 7.40 1.20
CA VAL A 145 -22.52 8.66 0.48
C VAL A 145 -23.40 8.78 -0.77
N MET A 146 -23.60 7.68 -1.51
CA MET A 146 -24.47 7.66 -2.68
C MET A 146 -25.95 7.94 -2.32
N LEU A 147 -26.46 7.32 -1.26
CA LEU A 147 -27.84 7.57 -0.79
C LEU A 147 -28.02 9.02 -0.32
N ARG A 148 -27.05 9.57 0.41
CA ARG A 148 -27.08 10.97 0.86
C ARG A 148 -27.12 11.94 -0.32
N ASN A 149 -26.36 11.66 -1.38
CA ASN A 149 -26.34 12.49 -2.59
C ASN A 149 -27.66 12.42 -3.36
N GLN A 150 -28.31 11.25 -3.41
CA GLN A 150 -29.65 11.12 -4.00
C GLN A 150 -30.69 11.94 -3.25
N ASN A 151 -30.69 11.87 -1.91
CA ASN A 151 -31.61 12.65 -1.08
C ASN A 151 -31.41 14.16 -1.25
N HIS A 152 -30.15 14.62 -1.36
CA HIS A 152 -29.86 16.04 -1.59
C HIS A 152 -30.34 16.52 -2.98
N ILE A 153 -30.32 15.65 -4.00
CA ILE A 153 -30.85 15.98 -5.33
C ILE A 153 -32.38 16.04 -5.31
N SER A 154 -33.05 15.13 -4.60
CA SER A 154 -34.50 15.18 -4.43
C SER A 154 -34.94 16.41 -3.64
N ASP A 155 -34.22 16.80 -2.59
CA ASP A 155 -34.54 17.98 -1.77
C ASP A 155 -34.39 19.28 -2.56
N ILE A 156 -33.38 19.37 -3.43
CA ILE A 156 -33.23 20.49 -4.38
C ILE A 156 -34.38 20.50 -5.39
N ALA A 157 -34.74 19.33 -5.94
CA ALA A 157 -35.82 19.22 -6.92
C ALA A 157 -37.19 19.58 -6.33
N THR A 158 -37.46 19.23 -5.07
CA THR A 158 -38.70 19.63 -4.37
C THR A 158 -38.69 21.11 -4.03
N PHE A 159 -37.56 21.68 -3.60
CA PHE A 159 -37.44 23.12 -3.32
C PHE A 159 -37.72 23.99 -4.56
N PHE A 160 -37.26 23.56 -5.74
CA PHE A 160 -37.56 24.25 -7.00
C PHE A 160 -38.97 23.95 -7.56
N ALA A 161 -39.65 22.90 -7.11
CA ALA A 161 -41.03 22.61 -7.49
C ALA A 161 -42.07 23.38 -6.65
N GLU A 162 -41.67 23.88 -5.48
CA GLU A 162 -42.51 24.65 -4.56
C GLU A 162 -42.33 26.18 -4.66
N SER A 163 -41.41 26.66 -5.53
CA SER A 163 -41.16 28.09 -5.82
C SER A 163 -41.78 28.51 -7.15
#